data_AF-A0A4P7N539-F1
#
_entry.id   AF-A0A4P7N539-F1
#
_cell.length_a   1.000
_cell.length_b   1.000
_cell.length_c   1.000
_cell.angle_alpha   90.00
_cell.angle_beta   90.00
_cell.angle_gamma   90.00
#
_symmetry.space_group_name_H-M   'P 1'
#
loop_
_entity.id
_entity.type
_entity.pdbx_description
1 polymer ?
#
loop_
_entity_poly.entity_id
_entity_poly.type
_entity_poly.pdbx_seq_one_letter_code
_entity_poly.pdbx_strand_id
1 'polypeptide(L)'
;MRGFLGHLRSRAARAILPAYKTTPSSTVFRDAGLPSARVALAHTRLKYGARLRFVDKGHPFVNRLRKTSPARNPGQSATTLQTAAQLLPWIRKLELRAPRNAPDSRNDPTGGVPKKETARRFMEWLDMVSPENIVIYTDGLEKHENNRVQIGYGWAAFRAGLEFAAGSAFITPESHVFDAEAIGALKGLQAATRAQPGARIWICVDSTSVIWGFKGDAPRLSQWAFLEFHNLVDLFRKQGTEVRVRWCPGHQGIPGNDRANALAKAGSAGPPDPDPRV
;
A
#
# COMPACT_ATOMS: atom_id res chain seq x y z
N MET A 1 -12.67 -31.29 -29.64
CA MET A 1 -12.69 -29.87 -29.19
C MET A 1 -11.76 -28.91 -29.97
N ARG A 2 -10.56 -29.30 -30.43
CA ARG A 2 -9.63 -28.37 -31.14
C ARG A 2 -10.17 -27.79 -32.47
N GLY A 3 -11.00 -28.52 -33.22
CA GLY A 3 -11.51 -28.07 -34.52
C GLY A 3 -12.64 -27.03 -34.46
N PHE A 4 -13.57 -27.18 -33.51
CA PHE A 4 -14.79 -26.35 -33.44
C PHE A 4 -14.50 -24.89 -33.09
N LEU A 5 -13.66 -24.65 -32.07
CA LEU A 5 -13.30 -23.30 -31.63
C LEU A 5 -12.48 -22.54 -32.68
N GLY A 6 -11.62 -23.23 -33.43
CA GLY A 6 -10.85 -22.66 -34.52
C GLY A 6 -11.72 -22.26 -35.71
N HIS A 7 -12.72 -23.09 -36.03
CA HIS A 7 -13.61 -22.86 -37.16
C HIS A 7 -14.54 -21.66 -36.95
N LEU A 8 -15.17 -21.56 -35.77
CA LEU A 8 -16.04 -20.44 -35.41
C LEU A 8 -15.30 -19.10 -35.45
N ARG A 9 -14.09 -19.07 -34.91
CA ARG A 9 -13.24 -17.86 -34.87
C ARG A 9 -12.75 -17.44 -36.26
N SER A 10 -12.39 -18.40 -37.11
CA SER A 10 -12.00 -18.12 -38.49
C SER A 10 -13.17 -17.49 -39.26
N ARG A 11 -14.39 -17.96 -39.04
CA ARG A 11 -15.60 -17.41 -39.68
C ARG A 11 -15.91 -15.99 -39.21
N ALA A 12 -15.78 -15.72 -37.91
CA ALA A 12 -15.95 -14.38 -37.36
C ALA A 12 -14.87 -13.39 -37.83
N ALA A 13 -13.59 -13.82 -37.86
CA ALA A 13 -12.49 -12.95 -38.28
C ALA A 13 -12.58 -12.58 -39.78
N ARG A 14 -13.01 -13.50 -40.64
CA ARG A 14 -13.26 -13.23 -42.07
C ARG A 14 -14.52 -12.42 -42.35
N ALA A 15 -15.42 -12.26 -41.36
CA ALA A 15 -16.55 -11.34 -41.48
C ALA A 15 -16.13 -9.89 -41.23
N ILE A 16 -15.03 -9.68 -40.49
CA ILE A 16 -14.51 -8.36 -40.11
C ILE A 16 -13.43 -7.90 -41.08
N LEU A 17 -12.62 -8.83 -41.59
CA LEU A 17 -11.58 -8.55 -42.58
C LEU A 17 -12.03 -8.89 -44.00
N PRO A 18 -11.64 -8.12 -45.02
CA PRO A 18 -11.82 -8.46 -46.42
C PRO A 18 -10.84 -9.59 -46.82
N ALA A 19 -11.11 -10.82 -46.36
CA ALA A 19 -10.26 -11.99 -46.58
C ALA A 19 -10.99 -13.06 -47.42
N TYR A 20 -10.33 -13.55 -48.47
CA TYR A 20 -10.86 -14.64 -49.29
C TYR A 20 -11.07 -15.92 -48.47
N LYS A 21 -11.97 -16.80 -48.94
CA LYS A 21 -12.24 -18.11 -48.30
C LYS A 21 -10.98 -18.99 -48.20
N THR A 22 -10.05 -18.82 -49.13
CA THR A 22 -8.80 -19.60 -49.26
C THR A 22 -7.64 -19.05 -48.43
N THR A 23 -7.72 -17.81 -47.91
CA THR A 23 -6.63 -17.22 -47.11
C THR A 23 -6.34 -18.10 -45.89
N PRO A 24 -5.08 -18.39 -45.53
CA PRO A 24 -4.78 -19.18 -44.34
C PRO A 24 -5.31 -18.51 -43.05
N SER A 25 -5.91 -19.29 -42.14
CA SER A 25 -6.50 -18.75 -40.90
C SER A 25 -5.48 -18.06 -39.99
N SER A 26 -4.21 -18.47 -40.02
CA SER A 26 -3.13 -17.80 -39.26
C SER A 26 -2.92 -16.34 -39.71
N THR A 27 -2.95 -16.08 -41.03
CA THR A 27 -2.85 -14.73 -41.60
C THR A 27 -4.06 -13.90 -41.22
N VAL A 28 -5.28 -14.45 -41.37
CA VAL A 28 -6.52 -13.76 -40.96
C VAL A 28 -6.50 -13.39 -39.47
N PHE A 29 -6.00 -14.26 -38.60
CA PHE A 29 -5.89 -13.93 -37.18
C PHE A 29 -4.83 -12.88 -36.88
N ARG A 30 -3.68 -12.92 -37.56
CA ARG A 30 -2.63 -11.90 -37.42
C ARG A 30 -3.18 -10.53 -37.81
N ASP A 31 -3.79 -10.43 -38.98
CA ASP A 31 -4.27 -9.15 -39.55
C ASP A 31 -5.48 -8.62 -38.78
N ALA A 32 -6.27 -9.51 -38.15
CA ALA A 32 -7.39 -9.11 -37.29
C ALA A 32 -6.94 -8.72 -35.87
N GLY A 33 -5.63 -8.79 -35.56
CA GLY A 33 -5.10 -8.59 -34.21
C GLY A 33 -5.59 -9.66 -33.20
N LEU A 34 -6.03 -10.82 -33.67
CA LEU A 34 -6.59 -11.88 -32.82
C LEU A 34 -5.50 -12.86 -32.39
N PRO A 35 -5.28 -13.06 -31.08
CA PRO A 35 -4.30 -14.04 -30.59
C PRO A 35 -4.77 -15.47 -30.89
N SER A 36 -3.89 -16.47 -30.94
CA SER A 36 -4.31 -17.87 -31.15
C SER A 36 -5.32 -18.37 -30.11
N ALA A 37 -6.08 -19.44 -30.41
CA ALA A 37 -7.01 -20.04 -29.46
C ALA A 37 -6.38 -20.41 -28.12
N ARG A 38 -5.15 -20.91 -28.15
CA ARG A 38 -4.38 -21.25 -26.95
C ARG A 38 -4.05 -20.01 -26.11
N VAL A 39 -3.60 -18.93 -26.75
CA VAL A 39 -3.24 -17.67 -26.07
C VAL A 39 -4.49 -17.00 -25.50
N ALA A 40 -5.58 -16.92 -26.27
CA ALA A 40 -6.84 -16.36 -25.78
C ALA A 40 -7.38 -17.13 -24.56
N LEU A 41 -7.33 -18.47 -24.59
CA LEU A 41 -7.74 -19.29 -23.46
C LEU A 41 -6.82 -19.09 -22.25
N ALA A 42 -5.51 -19.01 -22.45
CA ALA A 42 -4.55 -18.75 -21.38
C ALA A 42 -4.80 -17.39 -20.73
N HIS A 43 -5.02 -16.34 -21.54
CA HIS A 43 -5.36 -15.00 -21.06
C HIS A 43 -6.67 -15.00 -20.24
N THR A 44 -7.72 -15.65 -20.73
CA THR A 44 -9.00 -15.78 -19.99
C THR A 44 -8.80 -16.53 -18.67
N ARG A 45 -8.00 -17.60 -18.65
CA ARG A 45 -7.67 -18.34 -17.42
C ARG A 45 -6.93 -17.46 -16.41
N LEU A 46 -5.95 -16.67 -16.84
CA LEU A 46 -5.22 -15.73 -15.98
C LEU A 46 -6.14 -14.63 -15.44
N LYS A 47 -6.97 -14.01 -16.29
CA LYS A 47 -7.94 -12.99 -15.89
C LYS A 47 -8.94 -13.52 -14.86
N TYR A 48 -9.41 -14.76 -15.06
CA TYR A 48 -10.30 -15.41 -14.10
C TYR A 48 -9.57 -15.73 -12.79
N GLY A 49 -8.33 -16.23 -12.85
CA GLY A 49 -7.47 -16.43 -11.68
C GLY A 49 -7.26 -15.14 -10.89
N ALA A 50 -6.98 -14.02 -11.56
CA ALA A 50 -6.87 -12.70 -10.96
C ALA A 50 -8.16 -12.30 -10.24
N ARG A 51 -9.31 -12.44 -10.90
CA ARG A 51 -10.62 -12.18 -10.29
C ARG A 51 -10.83 -12.98 -9.00
N LEU A 52 -10.47 -14.27 -8.99
CA LEU A 52 -10.58 -15.11 -7.80
C LEU A 52 -9.65 -14.65 -6.67
N ARG A 53 -8.47 -14.10 -6.99
CA ARG A 53 -7.54 -13.54 -6.00
C ARG A 53 -7.99 -12.20 -5.44
N PHE A 54 -8.58 -11.32 -6.25
CA PHE A 54 -9.03 -9.99 -5.84
C PHE A 54 -10.43 -9.94 -5.25
N VAL A 55 -11.17 -11.04 -5.28
CA VAL A 55 -12.55 -11.07 -4.80
C VAL A 55 -12.62 -10.70 -3.31
N ASP A 56 -13.59 -9.88 -2.92
CA ASP A 56 -13.78 -9.43 -1.54
C ASP A 56 -13.88 -10.60 -0.55
N LYS A 57 -13.48 -10.38 0.72
CA LYS A 57 -13.49 -11.40 1.78
C LYS A 57 -14.87 -12.03 1.98
N GLY A 58 -15.96 -11.27 1.81
CA GLY A 58 -17.34 -11.74 1.97
C GLY A 58 -17.91 -12.50 0.76
N HIS A 59 -17.18 -12.56 -0.36
CA HIS A 59 -17.72 -13.17 -1.58
C HIS A 59 -17.84 -14.71 -1.48
N PRO A 60 -18.90 -15.34 -2.01
CA PRO A 60 -19.11 -16.80 -1.93
C PRO A 60 -17.94 -17.66 -2.43
N PHE A 61 -17.15 -17.16 -3.39
CA PHE A 61 -15.95 -17.84 -3.90
C PHE A 61 -14.83 -17.97 -2.86
N VAL A 62 -14.73 -17.07 -1.86
CA VAL A 62 -13.68 -17.14 -0.85
C VAL A 62 -13.76 -18.44 -0.06
N ASN A 63 -14.98 -18.85 0.33
CA ASN A 63 -15.20 -20.10 1.04
C ASN A 63 -14.85 -21.32 0.18
N ARG A 64 -15.12 -21.26 -1.13
CA ARG A 64 -14.79 -22.34 -2.09
C ARG A 64 -13.28 -22.41 -2.41
N LEU A 65 -12.57 -21.30 -2.26
CA LEU A 65 -11.12 -21.20 -2.45
C LEU A 65 -10.33 -21.69 -1.23
N ARG A 66 -10.96 -21.79 -0.06
CA ARG A 66 -10.30 -22.30 1.16
C ARG A 66 -9.89 -23.76 0.91
N LYS A 67 -8.59 -24.05 1.02
CA LYS A 67 -8.11 -25.44 1.00
C LYS A 67 -8.77 -26.18 2.16
N THR A 68 -9.40 -27.31 1.88
CA THR A 68 -9.74 -28.28 2.92
C THR A 68 -8.42 -28.82 3.47
N SER A 69 -8.25 -28.82 4.79
CA SER A 69 -7.05 -29.39 5.40
C SER A 69 -6.90 -30.85 4.96
N PRO A 70 -5.69 -31.31 4.55
CA PRO A 70 -5.48 -32.68 4.08
C PRO A 70 -5.91 -33.73 5.12
N ALA A 71 -5.86 -33.39 6.41
CA ALA A 71 -6.34 -34.21 7.52
C ALA A 71 -7.84 -34.57 7.43
N ARG A 72 -8.65 -33.78 6.70
CA ARG A 72 -10.10 -33.97 6.64
C ARG A 72 -10.54 -34.83 5.45
N ASN A 73 -9.71 -34.98 4.42
CA ASN A 73 -9.96 -35.79 3.22
C ASN A 73 -8.64 -36.11 2.50
N PRO A 74 -7.95 -37.21 2.85
CA PRO A 74 -6.81 -37.68 2.08
C PRO A 74 -7.28 -38.12 0.69
N GLY A 75 -6.78 -37.48 -0.38
CA GLY A 75 -7.04 -37.85 -1.78
C GLY A 75 -7.92 -36.89 -2.60
N GLN A 76 -8.42 -35.78 -2.04
CA GLN A 76 -9.15 -34.78 -2.83
C GLN A 76 -8.21 -33.90 -3.68
N SER A 77 -8.30 -34.05 -5.00
CA SER A 77 -7.65 -33.16 -5.98
C SER A 77 -8.22 -31.75 -5.91
N ALA A 78 -7.38 -30.74 -6.15
CA ALA A 78 -7.80 -29.35 -6.21
C ALA A 78 -8.89 -29.15 -7.29
N THR A 79 -9.94 -28.41 -6.96
CA THR A 79 -11.01 -28.10 -7.92
C THR A 79 -10.48 -27.19 -9.04
N THR A 80 -11.13 -27.19 -10.21
CA THR A 80 -10.78 -26.28 -11.33
C THR A 80 -10.69 -24.82 -10.90
N LEU A 81 -11.55 -24.40 -9.96
CA LEU A 81 -11.58 -23.05 -9.39
C LEU A 81 -10.32 -22.79 -8.53
N GLN A 82 -9.94 -23.75 -7.67
CA GLN A 82 -8.72 -23.66 -6.87
C GLN A 82 -7.46 -23.64 -7.75
N THR A 83 -7.41 -24.50 -8.77
CA THR A 83 -6.31 -24.56 -9.75
C THR A 83 -6.20 -23.25 -10.54
N ALA A 84 -7.33 -22.64 -10.93
CA ALA A 84 -7.34 -21.35 -11.60
C ALA A 84 -6.83 -20.21 -10.70
N ALA A 85 -7.20 -20.20 -9.41
CA ALA A 85 -6.69 -19.21 -8.47
C ALA A 85 -5.18 -19.38 -8.20
N GLN A 86 -4.68 -20.62 -8.19
CA GLN A 86 -3.27 -20.94 -8.00
C GLN A 86 -2.38 -20.50 -9.18
N LEU A 87 -2.96 -20.11 -10.32
CA LEU A 87 -2.20 -19.54 -11.46
C LEU A 87 -1.47 -18.24 -11.10
N LEU A 88 -1.93 -17.56 -10.06
CA LEU A 88 -1.30 -16.35 -9.54
C LEU A 88 -0.86 -16.58 -8.09
N PRO A 89 0.22 -15.93 -7.64
CA PRO A 89 0.62 -15.94 -6.25
C PRO A 89 -0.51 -15.42 -5.36
N TRP A 90 -0.37 -15.62 -4.05
CA TRP A 90 -1.27 -14.96 -3.12
C TRP A 90 -1.08 -13.44 -3.24
N ILE A 91 -2.16 -12.70 -3.44
CA ILE A 91 -2.15 -11.25 -3.55
C ILE A 91 -2.93 -10.70 -2.37
N ARG A 92 -2.40 -9.66 -1.72
CA ARG A 92 -3.11 -8.98 -0.65
C ARG A 92 -4.35 -8.30 -1.22
N LYS A 93 -5.51 -8.65 -0.67
CA LYS A 93 -6.79 -8.08 -1.09
C LYS A 93 -6.94 -6.67 -0.53
N LEU A 94 -7.44 -5.76 -1.36
CA LEU A 94 -7.96 -4.48 -0.88
C LEU A 94 -9.15 -4.76 0.04
N GLU A 95 -9.13 -4.17 1.23
CA GLU A 95 -10.28 -4.15 2.11
C GLU A 95 -11.21 -3.01 1.69
N LEU A 96 -12.45 -3.36 1.35
CA LEU A 96 -13.51 -2.38 1.17
C LEU A 96 -13.99 -1.98 2.56
N ARG A 97 -13.69 -0.75 2.98
CA ARG A 97 -14.23 -0.15 4.20
C ARG A 97 -15.13 1.03 3.86
N ALA A 98 -16.07 1.31 4.76
CA ALA A 98 -16.87 2.53 4.67
C ALA A 98 -15.94 3.76 4.78
N PRO A 99 -16.25 4.85 4.07
CA PRO A 99 -15.43 6.05 4.11
C PRO A 99 -15.26 6.61 5.53
N ARG A 100 -14.04 7.00 5.90
CA ARG A 100 -13.73 7.75 7.12
C ARG A 100 -13.90 9.24 6.82
N ASN A 101 -15.06 9.78 7.18
CA ASN A 101 -15.35 11.21 7.08
C ASN A 101 -14.93 11.93 8.37
N ALA A 102 -13.63 12.00 8.68
CA ALA A 102 -13.19 12.89 9.76
C ALA A 102 -13.52 14.36 9.38
N PRO A 103 -13.97 15.21 10.32
CA PRO A 103 -14.37 16.58 10.00
C PRO A 103 -13.29 17.42 9.31
N ASP A 104 -12.02 17.13 9.58
CA ASP A 104 -10.85 17.84 9.05
C ASP A 104 -10.17 17.10 7.88
N SER A 105 -10.76 16.01 7.38
CA SER A 105 -10.19 15.16 6.32
C SER A 105 -9.99 15.87 4.98
N ARG A 106 -10.74 16.96 4.72
CA ARG A 106 -10.68 17.74 3.48
C ARG A 106 -9.91 19.05 3.60
N ASN A 107 -9.40 19.36 4.78
CA ASN A 107 -8.64 20.59 4.98
C ASN A 107 -7.22 20.43 4.41
N ASP A 108 -6.73 21.46 3.72
CA ASP A 108 -5.34 21.50 3.28
C ASP A 108 -4.39 21.42 4.49
N PRO A 109 -3.55 20.36 4.61
CA PRO A 109 -2.64 20.21 5.73
C PRO A 109 -1.59 21.32 5.82
N THR A 110 -1.29 22.00 4.70
CA THR A 110 -0.31 23.09 4.63
C THR A 110 -0.92 24.45 4.98
N GLY A 111 -2.24 24.57 4.87
CA GLY A 111 -2.97 25.84 5.02
C GLY A 111 -2.56 26.92 4.03
N GLY A 112 -1.94 26.56 2.90
CA GLY A 112 -1.41 27.50 1.90
C GLY A 112 -0.24 28.37 2.37
N VAL A 113 0.38 28.08 3.52
CA VAL A 113 1.47 28.90 4.08
C VAL A 113 2.84 28.48 3.52
N PRO A 114 3.73 29.44 3.15
CA PRO A 114 5.06 29.11 2.67
C PRO A 114 5.89 28.25 3.66
N LYS A 115 6.66 27.28 3.14
CA LYS A 115 7.43 26.31 3.95
C LYS A 115 8.25 26.93 5.09
N LYS A 116 8.94 28.04 4.82
CA LYS A 116 9.81 28.72 5.80
C LYS A 116 9.00 29.32 6.97
N GLU A 117 7.86 29.93 6.66
CA GLU A 117 6.96 30.47 7.68
C GLU A 117 6.29 29.34 8.45
N THR A 118 5.91 28.25 7.78
CA THR A 118 5.37 27.06 8.45
C THR A 118 6.40 26.42 9.37
N ALA A 119 7.69 26.38 8.99
CA ALA A 119 8.75 25.86 9.83
C ALA A 119 8.91 26.68 11.12
N ARG A 120 8.89 28.02 10.99
CA ARG A 120 8.88 28.93 12.15
C ARG A 120 7.71 28.64 13.09
N ARG A 121 6.48 28.59 12.57
CA ARG A 121 5.26 28.26 13.34
C ARG A 121 5.29 26.85 13.93
N PHE A 122 5.96 25.91 13.25
CA PHE A 122 6.11 24.56 13.72
C PHE A 122 7.02 24.51 14.94
N MET A 123 8.14 25.25 14.93
CA MET A 123 9.03 25.37 16.09
C MET A 123 8.33 26.04 17.27
N GLU A 124 7.62 27.15 17.05
CA GLU A 124 6.79 27.79 18.10
C GLU A 124 5.77 26.81 18.69
N TRP A 125 5.12 26.02 17.84
CA TRP A 125 4.20 24.99 18.29
C TRP A 125 4.90 23.90 19.09
N LEU A 126 6.09 23.46 18.66
CA LEU A 126 6.88 22.43 19.34
C LEU A 126 7.27 22.87 20.75
N ASP A 127 7.63 24.15 20.94
CA ASP A 127 7.93 24.74 22.24
C ASP A 127 6.72 24.76 23.19
N MET A 128 5.50 24.79 22.64
CA MET A 128 4.24 24.72 23.40
C MET A 128 3.75 23.28 23.66
N VAL A 129 4.39 22.26 23.08
CA VAL A 129 3.97 20.87 23.29
C VAL A 129 4.31 20.45 24.72
N SER A 130 3.30 19.98 25.47
CA SER A 130 3.49 19.43 26.82
C SER A 130 4.60 18.36 26.82
N PRO A 131 5.52 18.36 27.81
CA PRO A 131 6.59 17.37 27.93
C PRO A 131 6.10 15.91 27.98
N GLU A 132 4.88 15.68 28.44
CA GLU A 132 4.25 14.34 28.50
C GLU A 132 3.80 13.81 27.14
N ASN A 133 3.65 14.70 26.16
CA ASN A 133 3.26 14.32 24.82
C ASN A 133 4.43 13.71 24.06
N ILE A 134 4.08 12.81 23.15
CA ILE A 134 5.03 12.16 22.26
C ILE A 134 4.95 12.84 20.90
N VAL A 135 6.10 13.19 20.34
CA VAL A 135 6.20 13.72 18.97
C VAL A 135 7.02 12.75 18.14
N ILE A 136 6.42 12.22 17.08
CA ILE A 136 7.05 11.27 16.17
C ILE A 136 7.21 11.96 14.83
N TYR A 137 8.43 11.95 14.30
CA TYR A 137 8.75 12.43 12.96
C TYR A 137 9.00 11.25 12.05
N THR A 138 8.47 11.31 10.84
CA THR A 138 8.59 10.23 9.86
C THR A 138 8.95 10.80 8.50
N ASP A 139 9.75 10.05 7.74
CA ASP A 139 10.14 10.40 6.38
C ASP A 139 10.30 9.13 5.53
N GLY A 140 10.19 9.28 4.22
CA GLY A 140 10.41 8.25 3.23
C GLY A 140 11.42 8.72 2.19
N LEU A 141 12.24 7.79 1.71
CA LEU A 141 13.19 8.06 0.63
C LEU A 141 12.99 7.07 -0.49
N GLU A 142 12.98 7.58 -1.71
CA GLU A 142 13.11 6.81 -2.94
C GLU A 142 14.32 7.33 -3.70
N LYS A 143 15.25 6.44 -4.03
CA LYS A 143 16.49 6.75 -4.73
C LYS A 143 16.66 5.81 -5.93
N HIS A 144 17.04 6.39 -7.06
CA HIS A 144 17.31 5.66 -8.29
C HIS A 144 18.81 5.75 -8.59
N GLU A 145 19.54 4.66 -8.36
CA GLU A 145 20.99 4.59 -8.60
C GLU A 145 21.36 3.28 -9.32
N ASN A 146 22.21 3.36 -10.34
CA ASN A 146 22.74 2.19 -11.05
C ASN A 146 21.65 1.21 -11.53
N ASN A 147 20.54 1.72 -12.08
CA ASN A 147 19.36 0.93 -12.49
C ASN A 147 18.69 0.15 -11.33
N ARG A 148 18.93 0.54 -10.08
CA ARG A 148 18.28 -0.02 -8.90
C ARG A 148 17.47 1.06 -8.21
N VAL A 149 16.27 0.67 -7.79
CA VAL A 149 15.40 1.48 -6.96
C VAL A 149 15.66 1.08 -5.51
N GLN A 150 16.04 2.06 -4.70
CA GLN A 150 16.24 1.91 -3.25
C GLN A 150 15.16 2.72 -2.55
N ILE A 151 14.36 2.03 -1.73
CA ILE A 151 13.24 2.65 -1.04
C ILE A 151 13.35 2.30 0.43
N GLY A 152 13.22 3.30 1.30
CA GLY A 152 13.30 3.09 2.73
C GLY A 152 12.54 4.15 3.49
N TYR A 153 12.14 3.79 4.70
CA TYR A 153 11.49 4.72 5.62
C TYR A 153 12.39 4.99 6.83
N GLY A 154 12.14 6.11 7.49
CA GLY A 154 12.74 6.47 8.76
C GLY A 154 11.71 7.08 9.70
N TRP A 155 11.83 6.80 10.99
CA TRP A 155 11.03 7.45 12.01
C TRP A 155 11.83 7.64 13.30
N ALA A 156 11.54 8.73 14.02
CA ALA A 156 12.14 9.03 15.31
C ALA A 156 11.07 9.58 16.26
N ALA A 157 11.05 9.07 17.49
CA ALA A 157 10.07 9.39 18.53
C ALA A 157 10.73 10.13 19.69
N PHE A 158 10.12 11.24 20.08
CA PHE A 158 10.62 12.16 21.09
C PHE A 158 9.60 12.36 22.20
N ARG A 159 10.09 12.55 23.43
CA ARG A 159 9.31 12.99 24.59
C ARG A 159 10.13 14.02 25.35
N ALA A 160 9.52 15.14 25.74
CA ALA A 160 10.22 16.27 26.36
C ALA A 160 11.49 16.71 25.58
N GLY A 161 11.44 16.66 24.25
CA GLY A 161 12.58 16.99 23.37
C GLY A 161 13.68 15.92 23.25
N LEU A 162 13.61 14.83 24.01
CA LEU A 162 14.60 13.75 23.99
C LEU A 162 14.14 12.57 23.11
N GLU A 163 15.01 12.12 22.20
CA GLU A 163 14.79 10.91 21.40
C GLU A 163 14.79 9.69 22.33
N PHE A 164 13.72 8.91 22.34
CA PHE A 164 13.63 7.68 23.14
C PHE A 164 13.52 6.42 22.28
N ALA A 165 13.18 6.56 21.01
CA ALA A 165 13.11 5.45 20.06
C ALA A 165 13.25 5.97 18.63
N ALA A 166 13.85 5.16 17.77
CA ALA A 166 13.97 5.44 16.35
C ALA A 166 14.05 4.12 15.58
N GLY A 167 13.75 4.17 14.28
CA GLY A 167 13.86 3.01 13.41
C GLY A 167 13.87 3.39 11.95
N SER A 168 14.40 2.49 11.14
CA SER A 168 14.47 2.61 9.69
C SER A 168 14.60 1.23 9.07
N ALA A 169 14.08 1.05 7.86
CA ALA A 169 14.28 -0.17 7.10
C ALA A 169 14.14 0.08 5.60
N PHE A 170 14.71 -0.85 4.82
CA PHE A 170 14.50 -0.94 3.38
C PHE A 170 13.14 -1.62 3.11
N ILE A 171 12.45 -1.15 2.08
CA ILE A 171 11.18 -1.73 1.61
C ILE A 171 11.31 -2.19 0.16
N THR A 172 10.36 -2.99 -0.33
CA THR A 172 10.51 -3.64 -1.64
C THR A 172 10.69 -2.64 -2.80
N PRO A 173 11.53 -2.92 -3.81
CA PRO A 173 11.77 -2.00 -4.94
C PRO A 173 10.54 -1.65 -5.79
N GLU A 174 9.45 -2.44 -5.68
CA GLU A 174 8.18 -2.19 -6.35
C GLU A 174 7.30 -1.17 -5.64
N SER A 175 7.71 -0.71 -4.46
CA SER A 175 7.05 0.37 -3.72
C SER A 175 7.41 1.75 -4.27
N HIS A 176 6.87 2.79 -3.66
CA HIS A 176 7.22 4.18 -3.88
C HIS A 176 7.45 4.93 -2.56
N VAL A 177 8.00 6.13 -2.63
CA VAL A 177 8.19 7.01 -1.46
C VAL A 177 6.93 7.16 -0.60
N PHE A 178 5.76 7.20 -1.24
CA PHE A 178 4.45 7.26 -0.57
C PHE A 178 4.22 6.06 0.37
N ASP A 179 4.62 4.87 -0.05
CA ASP A 179 4.49 3.65 0.76
C ASP A 179 5.45 3.71 1.95
N ALA A 180 6.69 4.15 1.71
CA ALA A 180 7.69 4.32 2.76
C ALA A 180 7.24 5.30 3.84
N GLU A 181 6.74 6.47 3.47
CA GLU A 181 6.21 7.46 4.42
C GLU A 181 5.05 6.90 5.25
N ALA A 182 4.10 6.20 4.61
CA ALA A 182 2.95 5.61 5.29
C ALA A 182 3.38 4.50 6.27
N ILE A 183 4.32 3.64 5.87
CA ILE A 183 4.87 2.56 6.70
C ILE A 183 5.70 3.15 7.84
N GLY A 184 6.54 4.15 7.58
CA GLY A 184 7.32 4.85 8.60
C GLY A 184 6.43 5.42 9.69
N ALA A 185 5.35 6.10 9.32
CA ALA A 185 4.35 6.63 10.26
C ALA A 185 3.64 5.54 11.06
N LEU A 186 3.30 4.41 10.45
CA LEU A 186 2.77 3.25 11.17
C LEU A 186 3.77 2.70 12.20
N LYS A 187 5.03 2.46 11.80
CA LYS A 187 6.07 1.91 12.68
C LYS A 187 6.39 2.86 13.82
N GLY A 188 6.44 4.16 13.54
CA GLY A 188 6.58 5.20 14.56
C GLY A 188 5.43 5.17 15.58
N LEU A 189 4.18 5.07 15.11
CA LEU A 189 3.02 4.97 15.99
C LEU A 189 3.03 3.66 16.83
N GLN A 190 3.48 2.54 16.27
CA GLN A 190 3.67 1.28 17.00
C GLN A 190 4.71 1.40 18.13
N ALA A 191 5.75 2.23 17.95
CA ALA A 191 6.74 2.49 18.99
C ALA A 191 6.20 3.34 20.15
N ALA A 192 5.10 4.07 19.97
CA ALA A 192 4.46 4.87 21.02
C ALA A 192 3.54 4.06 21.97
N THR A 193 3.65 2.74 22.00
CA THR A 193 2.87 1.85 22.88
C THR A 193 3.02 2.12 24.38
N ARG A 194 4.07 2.84 24.81
CA ARG A 194 4.28 3.30 26.20
C ARG A 194 3.72 4.70 26.49
N ALA A 195 2.79 5.19 25.67
CA ALA A 195 2.08 6.44 25.97
C ALA A 195 1.24 6.25 27.24
N GLN A 196 1.31 7.21 28.16
CA GLN A 196 0.49 7.20 29.36
C GLN A 196 -0.94 7.67 29.01
N PRO A 197 -1.98 7.13 29.68
CA PRO A 197 -3.34 7.65 29.53
C PRO A 197 -3.40 9.16 29.76
N GLY A 198 -4.07 9.90 28.88
CA GLY A 198 -4.12 11.36 28.90
C GLY A 198 -2.99 12.06 28.14
N ALA A 199 -1.93 11.35 27.75
CA ALA A 199 -0.92 11.90 26.84
C ALA A 199 -1.47 12.03 25.41
N ARG A 200 -0.88 12.93 24.63
CA ARG A 200 -1.16 13.07 23.19
C ARG A 200 0.05 12.60 22.39
N ILE A 201 -0.23 11.89 21.29
CA ILE A 201 0.76 11.47 20.30
C ILE A 201 0.58 12.34 19.06
N TRP A 202 1.64 13.02 18.65
CA TRP A 202 1.72 13.77 17.40
C TRP A 202 2.54 13.00 16.38
N ILE A 203 1.96 12.72 15.23
CA ILE A 203 2.64 12.15 14.07
C ILE A 203 2.90 13.29 13.07
N CYS A 204 4.17 13.62 12.89
CA CYS A 204 4.68 14.68 12.05
C CYS A 204 5.15 14.09 10.72
N VAL A 205 4.44 14.42 9.65
CA VAL A 205 4.65 13.89 8.30
C VAL A 205 4.81 15.08 7.34
N ASP A 206 5.73 15.01 6.39
CA ASP A 206 5.97 16.08 5.43
C ASP A 206 5.22 15.92 4.09
N SER A 207 4.55 14.78 3.93
CA SER A 207 3.72 14.45 2.78
C SER A 207 2.23 14.66 3.00
N THR A 208 1.66 15.58 2.23
CA THR A 208 0.23 15.93 2.31
C THR A 208 -0.68 14.79 1.86
N SER A 209 -0.25 13.99 0.88
CA SER A 209 -1.00 12.84 0.36
C SER A 209 -1.14 11.74 1.41
N VAL A 210 -0.07 11.47 2.17
CA VAL A 210 -0.10 10.51 3.28
C VAL A 210 -0.99 11.01 4.42
N ILE A 211 -0.92 12.31 4.74
CA ILE A 211 -1.81 12.91 5.75
C ILE A 211 -3.28 12.75 5.35
N TRP A 212 -3.63 12.98 4.08
CA TRP A 212 -4.99 12.74 3.60
C TRP A 212 -5.42 11.28 3.75
N GLY A 213 -4.53 10.32 3.46
CA GLY A 213 -4.81 8.90 3.70
C GLY A 213 -5.03 8.56 5.18
N PHE A 214 -4.30 9.20 6.09
CA PHE A 214 -4.50 8.99 7.54
C PHE A 214 -5.76 9.64 8.08
N LYS A 215 -6.12 10.84 7.60
CA LYS A 215 -7.31 11.58 8.06
C LYS A 215 -8.60 11.12 7.38
N GLY A 216 -8.51 10.61 6.16
CA GLY A 216 -9.64 10.18 5.35
C GLY A 216 -9.60 8.69 5.06
N ASP A 217 -9.89 8.35 3.80
CA ASP A 217 -9.97 6.98 3.33
C ASP A 217 -8.58 6.40 3.06
N ALA A 218 -8.39 5.16 3.49
CA ALA A 218 -7.18 4.41 3.18
C ALA A 218 -7.01 4.28 1.65
N PRO A 219 -5.92 4.83 1.07
CA PRO A 219 -5.60 4.70 -0.34
C PRO A 219 -5.48 3.24 -0.77
N ARG A 220 -5.63 2.97 -2.07
CA ARG A 220 -5.44 1.60 -2.59
C ARG A 220 -3.98 1.13 -2.47
N LEU A 221 -3.03 2.04 -2.66
CA LEU A 221 -1.60 1.78 -2.46
C LEU A 221 -1.30 1.72 -0.97
N SER A 222 -0.53 0.72 -0.55
CA SER A 222 -0.21 0.42 0.85
C SER A 222 -1.40 0.53 1.81
N GLN A 223 -2.62 0.19 1.33
CA GLN A 223 -3.87 0.34 2.08
C GLN A 223 -3.78 -0.25 3.48
N TRP A 224 -3.05 -1.35 3.60
CA TRP A 224 -2.85 -2.02 4.85
C TRP A 224 -2.16 -1.17 5.92
N ALA A 225 -1.16 -0.36 5.55
CA ALA A 225 -0.43 0.48 6.48
C ALA A 225 -1.37 1.54 7.06
N PHE A 226 -2.18 2.16 6.19
CA PHE A 226 -3.23 3.09 6.59
C PHE A 226 -4.30 2.44 7.48
N LEU A 227 -4.76 1.24 7.14
CA LEU A 227 -5.76 0.53 7.93
C LEU A 227 -5.23 0.11 9.30
N GLU A 228 -3.98 -0.34 9.38
CA GLU A 228 -3.34 -0.65 10.66
C GLU A 228 -3.10 0.60 11.49
N PHE A 229 -2.68 1.70 10.86
CA PHE A 229 -2.57 3.00 11.51
C PHE A 229 -3.93 3.44 12.09
N HIS A 230 -5.00 3.34 11.30
CA HIS A 230 -6.37 3.63 11.74
C HIS A 230 -6.81 2.78 12.93
N ASN A 231 -6.52 1.48 12.91
CA ASN A 231 -6.85 0.58 14.01
C ASN A 231 -6.06 0.94 15.28
N LEU A 232 -4.78 1.32 15.16
CA LEU A 232 -3.96 1.77 16.30
C LEU A 232 -4.47 3.09 16.87
N VAL A 233 -4.86 4.05 16.02
CA VAL A 233 -5.49 5.30 16.47
C VAL A 233 -6.75 5.01 17.28
N ASP A 234 -7.60 4.08 16.83
CA ASP A 234 -8.80 3.69 17.57
C ASP A 234 -8.47 2.97 18.89
N LEU A 235 -7.38 2.18 18.93
CA LEU A 235 -6.90 1.52 20.14
C LEU A 235 -6.40 2.53 21.18
N PHE A 236 -5.53 3.47 20.78
CA PHE A 236 -5.06 4.54 21.65
C PHE A 236 -6.20 5.40 22.17
N ARG A 237 -7.19 5.72 21.32
CA ARG A 237 -8.39 6.46 21.74
C ARG A 237 -9.15 5.73 22.84
N LYS A 238 -9.33 4.41 22.73
CA LYS A 238 -9.97 3.59 23.78
C LYS A 238 -9.17 3.57 25.09
N GLN A 239 -7.86 3.76 25.02
CA GLN A 239 -6.97 3.86 26.17
C GLN A 239 -6.86 5.29 26.74
N GLY A 240 -7.64 6.24 26.21
CA GLY A 240 -7.61 7.65 26.64
C GLY A 240 -6.40 8.44 26.12
N THR A 241 -5.73 7.96 25.06
CA THR A 241 -4.62 8.64 24.39
C THR A 241 -5.09 9.20 23.05
N GLU A 242 -4.85 10.49 22.82
CA GLU A 242 -5.24 11.13 21.56
C GLU A 242 -4.08 11.06 20.55
N VAL A 243 -4.35 10.56 19.34
CA VAL A 243 -3.39 10.58 18.23
C VAL A 243 -3.78 11.66 17.24
N ARG A 244 -2.85 12.55 16.89
CA ARG A 244 -3.04 13.62 15.90
C ARG A 244 -1.95 13.58 14.84
N VAL A 245 -2.35 13.81 13.59
CA VAL A 245 -1.42 13.93 12.46
C VAL A 245 -1.25 15.41 12.12
N ARG A 246 -0.01 15.87 12.04
CA ARG A 246 0.37 17.25 11.74
C ARG A 246 1.33 17.28 10.57
N TRP A 247 1.14 18.23 9.66
CA TRP A 247 2.11 18.46 8.60
C TRP A 247 3.37 19.12 9.15
N CYS A 248 4.53 18.59 8.76
CA CYS A 248 5.85 19.09 9.11
C CYS A 248 6.58 19.48 7.82
N PRO A 249 7.04 20.71 7.63
CA PRO A 249 7.68 21.09 6.39
C PRO A 249 9.08 20.43 6.25
N GLY A 250 9.23 19.56 5.26
CA GLY A 250 10.51 18.92 4.95
C GLY A 250 11.61 19.90 4.52
N HIS A 251 12.86 19.56 4.87
CA HIS A 251 14.09 20.30 4.54
C HIS A 251 14.09 21.77 5.02
N GLN A 252 13.57 22.04 6.21
CA GLN A 252 13.55 23.40 6.80
C GLN A 252 14.36 23.51 8.11
N GLY A 253 15.23 22.56 8.42
CA GLY A 253 16.06 22.60 9.64
C GLY A 253 15.30 22.22 10.92
N ILE A 254 14.17 21.50 10.80
CA ILE A 254 13.42 20.99 11.96
C ILE A 254 14.15 19.74 12.45
N PRO A 255 14.74 19.73 13.66
CA PRO A 255 15.65 18.67 14.09
C PRO A 255 15.05 17.26 14.01
N GLY A 256 13.79 17.11 14.43
CA GLY A 256 13.10 15.82 14.37
C GLY A 256 12.83 15.33 12.94
N ASN A 257 12.48 16.25 12.02
CA ASN A 257 12.28 15.91 10.61
C ASN A 257 13.61 15.54 9.94
N ASP A 258 14.66 16.31 10.18
CA ASP A 258 15.98 16.04 9.63
C ASP A 258 16.54 14.71 10.15
N ARG A 259 16.22 14.35 11.40
CA ARG A 259 16.51 13.04 11.97
C ARG A 259 15.76 11.92 11.24
N ALA A 260 14.47 12.08 10.99
CA ALA A 260 13.69 11.10 10.24
C ALA A 260 14.20 10.92 8.80
N ASN A 261 14.58 12.01 8.12
CA ASN A 261 15.20 11.99 6.80
C ASN A 261 16.54 11.25 6.78
N ALA A 262 17.40 11.51 7.77
CA ALA A 262 18.66 10.79 7.93
C ALA A 262 18.43 9.28 8.13
N LEU A 263 17.40 8.91 8.89
CA LEU A 263 16.99 7.52 9.09
C LEU A 263 16.40 6.90 7.81
N ALA A 264 15.63 7.63 7.02
CA ALA A 264 15.10 7.14 5.74
C ALA A 264 16.23 6.84 4.74
N LYS A 265 17.25 7.71 4.69
CA LYS A 265 18.49 7.49 3.92
C LYS A 265 19.26 6.26 4.40
N ALA A 266 19.38 6.06 5.71
CA ALA A 266 20.01 4.87 6.26
C ALA A 266 19.18 3.62 5.96
N GLY A 267 17.85 3.72 6.06
CA GLY A 267 16.90 2.65 5.78
C GLY A 267 16.95 2.18 4.34
N SER A 268 17.00 3.09 3.36
CA SER A 268 17.03 2.73 1.93
C SER A 268 18.28 1.95 1.51
N ALA A 269 19.36 2.01 2.29
CA ALA A 269 20.59 1.25 2.11
C ALA A 269 20.79 0.15 3.17
N GLY A 270 19.83 0.00 4.09
CA GLY A 270 19.89 -0.87 5.24
C GLY A 270 19.27 -2.25 5.00
N PRO A 271 19.10 -3.04 6.08
CA PRO A 271 18.40 -4.31 5.98
C PRO A 271 16.91 -4.12 5.62
N PRO A 272 16.30 -5.09 4.94
CA PRO A 272 14.87 -5.07 4.65
C PRO A 272 14.04 -5.11 5.94
N ASP A 273 12.87 -4.49 5.92
CA ASP A 273 11.89 -4.62 7.00
C ASP A 273 11.54 -6.11 7.19
N PRO A 274 11.58 -6.64 8.43
CA PRO A 274 11.23 -8.03 8.68
C PRO A 274 9.75 -8.34 8.45
N ASP A 275 8.89 -7.32 8.34
CA ASP A 275 7.48 -7.49 8.01
C ASP A 275 7.32 -7.90 6.53
N PRO A 276 6.83 -9.11 6.23
CA PRO A 276 6.72 -9.62 4.84
C PRO A 276 5.68 -8.87 3.99
N ARG A 277 5.06 -7.83 4.54
CA ARG A 277 4.03 -7.00 3.91
C ARG A 277 4.61 -5.71 3.34
N VAL A 278 5.88 -5.43 3.63
CA VAL A 278 6.68 -4.24 3.31
C VAL A 278 7.65 -4.54 2.16
#